data_AF-A0A8B7E1U8-F1
#
_entry.id   AF-A0A8B7E1U8-F1
#
_cell.length_a   1.000
_cell.length_b   1.000
_cell.length_c   1.000
_cell.angle_alpha   90.00
_cell.angle_beta   90.00
_cell.angle_gamma   90.00
#
_symmetry.space_group_name_H-M   'P 1'
#
loop_
_entity.id
_entity.type
_entity.pdbx_description
1 polymer ?
#
loop_
_entity_poly.entity_id
_entity_poly.type
_entity_poly.pdbx_seq_one_letter_code
_entity_poly.pdbx_strand_id
1 'polypeptide(L)'
;MENGLFSSSVKTEVSRNQLASDEFISKCCGEVSYNIGSDWLRWGRHLGLSDSDLDNIGSDNKNCYEKADNVFKKWKQKNGNPSWEQLKKELMAFNRLDIVIKIETKFRETSSSSVTGISVSIKKESSSLKTKFLLLAVLTLVISLLFKNISYSFFWKNSKS
;
A
#
# COMPACT_ATOMS: atom_id res chain seq x y z
N MET A 1 -6.26 -53.08 -14.78
CA MET A 1 -6.13 -52.47 -13.44
C MET A 1 -5.09 -51.37 -13.60
N GLU A 2 -5.47 -50.20 -14.10
CA GLU A 2 -6.09 -49.11 -13.31
C GLU A 2 -5.36 -48.86 -11.98
N ASN A 3 -4.98 -47.67 -11.53
CA ASN A 3 -5.00 -46.29 -12.03
C ASN A 3 -4.22 -45.46 -10.98
N GLY A 4 -3.61 -44.35 -11.40
CA GLY A 4 -3.46 -43.17 -10.55
C GLY A 4 -2.20 -43.06 -9.70
N LEU A 5 -1.62 -41.87 -9.47
CA LEU A 5 -2.04 -40.54 -9.91
C LEU A 5 -0.83 -39.61 -9.70
N PHE A 6 -0.59 -38.77 -10.70
CA PHE A 6 0.23 -37.57 -10.64
C PHE A 6 0.06 -36.83 -9.30
N SER A 7 1.16 -36.53 -8.60
CA SER A 7 1.18 -35.47 -7.58
C SER A 7 2.59 -34.88 -7.41
N SER A 8 3.08 -34.27 -8.49
CA SER A 8 4.31 -33.48 -8.50
C SER A 8 4.05 -32.11 -9.15
N SER A 9 3.20 -31.27 -8.53
CA SER A 9 3.00 -29.89 -9.03
C SER A 9 2.44 -28.86 -8.05
N VAL A 10 2.65 -28.97 -6.73
CA VAL A 10 2.10 -27.94 -5.78
C VAL A 10 3.09 -27.49 -4.68
N LYS A 11 4.41 -27.60 -4.85
CA LYS A 11 5.37 -27.16 -3.80
C LYS A 11 6.60 -26.41 -4.31
N THR A 12 6.45 -25.41 -5.19
CA THR A 12 7.62 -24.54 -5.49
C THR A 12 7.33 -23.15 -6.06
N GLU A 13 6.13 -22.57 -5.86
CA GLU A 13 5.88 -21.16 -6.21
C GLU A 13 5.77 -20.22 -4.99
N VAL A 14 5.80 -20.77 -3.78
CA VAL A 14 5.75 -20.00 -2.51
C VAL A 14 7.08 -19.29 -2.19
N SER A 15 8.21 -19.77 -2.73
CA SER A 15 9.53 -19.39 -2.23
C SER A 15 10.07 -18.05 -2.74
N ARG A 16 9.90 -17.71 -4.04
CA ARG A 16 10.62 -16.58 -4.64
C ARG A 16 9.94 -15.22 -4.41
N ASN A 17 8.61 -15.19 -4.46
CA ASN A 17 7.83 -13.95 -4.35
C ASN A 17 7.72 -13.47 -2.90
N GLN A 18 7.72 -14.40 -1.93
CA GLN A 18 7.67 -14.10 -0.50
C GLN A 18 9.01 -13.57 0.02
N LEU A 19 10.13 -14.14 -0.44
CA LEU A 19 11.47 -13.62 -0.15
C LEU A 19 11.68 -12.21 -0.70
N ALA A 20 11.19 -11.93 -1.91
CA ALA A 20 11.27 -10.61 -2.52
C ALA A 20 10.40 -9.57 -1.76
N SER A 21 9.21 -9.96 -1.28
CA SER A 21 8.39 -9.07 -0.46
C SER A 21 9.00 -8.80 0.91
N ASP A 22 9.64 -9.81 1.51
CA ASP A 22 10.28 -9.68 2.82
C ASP A 22 11.51 -8.78 2.77
N GLU A 23 12.34 -8.93 1.73
CA GLU A 23 13.48 -8.05 1.48
C GLU A 23 13.02 -6.60 1.19
N PHE A 24 11.96 -6.45 0.38
CA PHE A 24 11.38 -5.15 0.09
C PHE A 24 10.88 -4.45 1.35
N ILE A 25 10.14 -5.18 2.19
CA ILE A 25 9.62 -4.64 3.44
C ILE A 25 10.77 -4.31 4.37
N SER A 26 11.79 -5.16 4.50
CA SER A 26 13.00 -4.87 5.28
C SER A 26 13.64 -3.53 4.88
N LYS A 27 13.78 -3.26 3.57
CA LYS A 27 14.27 -1.96 3.07
C LYS A 27 13.35 -0.79 3.43
N CYS A 28 12.04 -0.99 3.33
CA CYS A 28 11.06 0.01 3.76
C CYS A 28 11.18 0.32 5.26
N CYS A 29 11.39 -0.69 6.11
CA CYS A 29 11.51 -0.54 7.57
C CYS A 29 12.62 0.45 7.92
N GLY A 30 13.81 0.25 7.35
CA GLY A 30 14.95 1.13 7.61
C GLY A 30 14.67 2.58 7.22
N GLU A 31 14.06 2.80 6.05
CA GLU A 31 13.70 4.16 5.61
C GLU A 31 12.63 4.76 6.53
N VAL A 32 11.59 4.01 6.91
CA VAL A 32 10.57 4.48 7.85
C VAL A 32 11.20 4.85 9.19
N SER A 33 12.01 3.97 9.78
CA SER A 33 12.68 4.21 11.06
C SER A 33 13.55 5.47 11.03
N TYR A 34 14.28 5.70 9.94
CA TYR A 34 15.10 6.88 9.75
C TYR A 34 14.27 8.18 9.68
N ASN A 35 13.16 8.18 8.95
CA ASN A 35 12.34 9.38 8.78
C ASN A 35 11.38 9.63 9.96
N ILE A 36 11.06 8.61 10.76
CA ILE A 36 10.30 8.77 12.01
C ILE A 36 11.19 9.35 13.12
N GLY A 37 12.42 8.84 13.25
CA GLY A 37 13.42 9.42 14.15
C GLY A 37 12.90 9.63 15.57
N SER A 38 12.83 10.88 16.02
CA SER A 38 12.42 11.25 17.39
C SER A 38 10.95 10.93 17.72
N ASP A 39 10.09 10.77 16.72
CA ASP A 39 8.67 10.46 16.92
C ASP A 39 8.40 8.96 17.17
N TRP A 40 9.44 8.14 17.33
CA TRP A 40 9.35 6.69 17.52
C TRP A 40 8.38 6.28 18.64
N LEU A 41 8.29 7.04 19.72
CA LEU A 41 7.39 6.74 20.85
C LEU A 41 5.92 6.92 20.45
N ARG A 42 5.60 8.03 19.77
CA ARG A 42 4.24 8.30 19.26
C ARG A 42 3.86 7.29 18.19
N TRP A 43 4.81 6.96 17.32
CA TRP A 43 4.63 5.93 16.31
C TRP A 43 4.36 4.56 16.92
N GLY A 44 5.13 4.15 17.93
CA GLY A 44 4.92 2.88 18.60
C GLY A 44 3.57 2.76 19.30
N ARG A 45 3.08 3.84 19.91
CA ARG A 45 1.71 3.90 20.46
C ARG A 45 0.64 3.80 19.38
N HIS A 46 0.83 4.46 18.25
CA HIS A 46 -0.08 4.37 17.10
C HIS A 46 -0.18 2.93 16.58
N LEU A 47 0.96 2.23 16.52
CA LEU A 47 1.04 0.81 16.16
C LEU A 47 0.51 -0.15 17.25
N GLY A 48 -0.01 0.39 18.36
CA GLY A 48 -0.62 -0.38 19.44
C GLY A 48 0.39 -1.13 20.32
N LEU A 49 1.64 -0.65 20.43
CA LEU A 49 2.58 -1.16 21.42
C LEU A 49 2.23 -0.64 22.82
N SER A 50 2.49 -1.45 23.84
CA SER A 50 2.28 -1.07 25.24
C SER A 50 3.33 -0.05 25.68
N ASP A 51 2.99 0.81 26.64
CA ASP A 51 3.97 1.74 27.22
C ASP A 51 5.16 0.98 27.82
N SER A 52 4.94 -0.21 28.42
CA SER A 52 6.03 -1.07 28.89
C SER A 52 6.97 -1.55 27.78
N ASP A 53 6.45 -1.88 26.59
CA ASP A 53 7.32 -2.24 25.45
C ASP A 53 8.13 -1.03 25.00
N LEU A 54 7.53 0.16 24.99
CA LEU A 54 8.19 1.40 24.55
C LEU A 54 9.25 1.88 25.55
N ASP A 55 8.99 1.74 26.84
CA ASP A 55 9.95 2.08 27.89
C ASP A 55 11.19 1.18 27.81
N ASN A 56 11.00 -0.13 27.61
CA ASN A 56 12.11 -1.08 27.39
C ASN A 56 12.90 -0.73 26.13
N ILE A 57 12.24 -0.41 25.02
CA ILE A 57 12.93 0.04 23.80
C ILE A 57 13.72 1.35 24.04
N GLY A 58 13.12 2.24 24.84
CA GLY A 58 13.68 3.54 25.18
C GLY A 58 14.93 3.46 26.07
N SER A 59 14.97 2.50 27.01
CA SER A 59 16.10 2.26 27.92
C SER A 59 17.29 1.61 27.22
N ASP A 60 17.01 0.74 26.25
CA ASP A 60 18.04 -0.13 25.66
C ASP A 60 18.89 0.56 24.58
N ASN A 61 18.41 1.69 24.03
CA ASN A 61 19.03 2.33 22.86
C ASN A 61 19.27 3.82 23.10
N LYS A 62 20.40 4.36 22.62
CA LYS A 62 20.66 5.82 22.69
C LYS A 62 20.18 6.54 21.43
N ASN A 63 20.18 5.88 20.29
CA ASN A 63 19.86 6.49 19.01
C ASN A 63 18.35 6.40 18.70
N CYS A 64 17.75 7.51 18.27
CA CYS A 64 16.33 7.55 17.91
C CYS A 64 16.00 6.62 16.73
N TYR A 65 16.93 6.45 15.79
CA TYR A 65 16.77 5.51 14.68
C TYR A 65 16.64 4.06 15.16
N GLU A 66 17.52 3.63 16.06
CA GLU A 66 17.51 2.26 16.60
C GLU A 66 16.21 2.00 17.40
N LYS A 67 15.71 3.01 18.11
CA LYS A 67 14.42 2.92 18.81
C LYS A 67 13.26 2.75 17.83
N ALA A 68 13.23 3.53 16.75
CA ALA A 68 12.20 3.41 15.72
C ALA A 68 12.25 2.03 15.03
N ASP A 69 13.46 1.52 14.78
CA ASP A 69 13.66 0.18 14.19
C ASP A 69 13.19 -0.93 15.14
N ASN A 70 13.45 -0.81 16.43
CA ASN A 70 12.99 -1.76 17.43
C ASN A 70 11.46 -1.71 17.65
N VAL A 71 10.84 -0.53 17.58
CA VAL A 71 9.38 -0.38 17.51
C VAL A 71 8.83 -1.15 16.32
N PHE A 72 9.45 -1.01 15.15
CA PHE A 72 9.01 -1.70 13.95
C PHE A 72 9.14 -3.23 14.08
N LYS A 73 10.26 -3.74 14.61
CA LYS A 73 10.47 -5.17 14.85
C LYS A 73 9.40 -5.75 15.77
N LYS A 74 9.08 -5.06 16.87
CA LYS A 74 8.02 -5.46 17.80
C LYS A 74 6.64 -5.46 17.12
N TRP A 75 6.36 -4.47 16.29
CA TRP A 75 5.13 -4.43 15.51
C TRP A 75 5.01 -5.59 14.51
N LYS A 76 6.10 -5.96 13.81
CA LYS A 76 6.12 -7.16 12.94
C LYS A 76 5.86 -8.44 13.73
N GLN A 77 6.46 -8.58 14.91
CA GLN A 77 6.26 -9.74 15.78
C GLN A 77 4.80 -9.87 16.22
N LYS A 78 4.14 -8.75 16.52
CA LYS A 78 2.74 -8.72 16.96
C LYS A 78 1.75 -9.04 15.83
N ASN A 79 2.00 -8.54 14.61
CA ASN A 79 1.03 -8.63 13.50
C ASN A 79 1.31 -9.75 12.49
N GLY A 80 2.45 -10.45 12.60
CA GLY A 80 2.80 -11.54 11.69
C GLY A 80 3.14 -11.03 10.29
N ASN A 81 4.43 -10.75 10.08
CA ASN A 81 5.04 -10.33 8.81
C ASN A 81 4.13 -9.44 7.91
N PRO A 82 3.88 -8.20 8.33
CA PRO A 82 2.91 -7.31 7.69
C PRO A 82 3.35 -6.95 6.27
N SER A 83 2.39 -6.71 5.38
CA SER A 83 2.64 -6.27 4.01
C SER A 83 2.92 -4.77 3.90
N TRP A 84 3.52 -4.32 2.78
CA TRP A 84 3.74 -2.90 2.52
C TRP A 84 2.43 -2.10 2.55
N GLU A 85 1.34 -2.66 2.03
CA GLU A 85 0.03 -2.00 2.03
C GLU A 85 -0.52 -1.80 3.46
N GLN A 86 -0.25 -2.72 4.38
CA GLN A 86 -0.60 -2.54 5.79
C GLN A 86 0.24 -1.42 6.40
N LEU A 87 1.56 -1.45 6.21
CA LEU A 87 2.44 -0.39 6.69
C LEU A 87 2.06 0.99 6.14
N LYS A 88 1.73 1.06 4.85
CA LYS A 88 1.28 2.28 4.19
C LYS A 88 0.02 2.84 4.87
N LYS A 89 -0.97 1.99 5.18
CA LYS A 89 -2.19 2.43 5.89
C LYS A 89 -1.86 3.04 7.26
N GLU A 90 -0.99 2.41 8.03
CA GLU A 90 -0.56 2.95 9.33
C GLU A 90 0.18 4.28 9.18
N LEU A 91 1.08 4.41 8.19
CA LEU A 91 1.77 5.68 7.91
C LEU A 91 0.82 6.80 7.48
N MET A 92 -0.20 6.48 6.68
CA MET A 92 -1.25 7.42 6.29
C MET A 92 -2.09 7.84 7.50
N ALA A 93 -2.47 6.90 8.37
CA ALA A 93 -3.23 7.16 9.58
C ALA A 93 -2.43 7.99 10.61
N PHE A 94 -1.12 7.80 10.65
CA PHE A 94 -0.19 8.61 11.45
C PHE A 94 0.21 9.95 10.77
N ASN A 95 -0.42 10.27 9.63
CA ASN A 95 -0.23 11.52 8.92
C ASN A 95 1.20 11.76 8.37
N ARG A 96 1.94 10.67 8.11
CA ARG A 96 3.31 10.68 7.54
C ARG A 96 3.33 10.24 6.07
N LEU A 97 2.52 10.92 5.26
CA LEU A 97 2.44 10.74 3.81
C LEU A 97 3.75 11.07 3.09
N ASP A 98 4.55 11.96 3.68
CA ASP A 98 5.89 12.32 3.23
C ASP A 98 6.79 11.08 3.10
N ILE A 99 6.74 10.18 4.09
CA ILE A 99 7.53 8.94 4.10
C ILE A 99 7.05 7.99 3.01
N VAL A 100 5.73 7.82 2.87
CA VAL A 100 5.13 6.94 1.86
C VAL A 100 5.56 7.37 0.45
N ILE A 101 5.43 8.66 0.13
CA ILE A 101 5.82 9.22 -1.16
C ILE A 101 7.32 9.01 -1.41
N LYS A 102 8.17 9.30 -0.41
CA LYS A 102 9.62 9.14 -0.52
C LYS A 102 10.01 7.70 -0.84
N ILE A 103 9.38 6.74 -0.17
CA ILE A 103 9.62 5.31 -0.37
C ILE A 103 9.17 4.88 -1.78
N GLU A 104 7.95 5.21 -2.19
CA GLU A 104 7.43 4.87 -3.52
C GLU A 104 8.27 5.47 -4.66
N THR A 105 8.76 6.69 -4.50
CA THR A 105 9.65 7.33 -5.48
C THR A 105 10.99 6.60 -5.59
N LYS A 106 11.65 6.27 -4.46
CA LYS A 106 12.92 5.53 -4.47
C LYS A 106 12.80 4.17 -5.17
N PHE A 107 11.68 3.47 -4.99
CA PHE A 107 11.46 2.18 -5.64
C PHE A 107 11.18 2.30 -7.14
N ARG A 108 10.53 3.37 -7.58
CA ARG A 108 10.36 3.65 -9.01
C ARG A 108 11.70 3.89 -9.70
N GLU A 109 12.60 4.63 -9.06
CA GLU A 109 13.93 4.95 -9.59
C GLU A 109 14.85 3.71 -9.64
N THR A 110 14.79 2.87 -8.61
CA THR A 110 15.55 1.60 -8.55
C THR A 110 15.14 0.64 -9.68
N SER A 111 13.87 0.65 -10.07
CA SER A 111 13.33 -0.13 -11.19
C SER A 111 13.76 0.39 -12.57
N SER A 112 14.21 1.65 -12.65
CA SER A 112 14.68 2.28 -13.89
C SER A 112 16.20 2.24 -14.05
N SER A 113 16.95 1.96 -12.98
CA SER A 113 18.41 2.02 -12.97
C SER A 113 19.12 0.73 -13.43
N SER A 114 18.39 -0.36 -13.70
CA SER A 114 18.95 -1.57 -14.35
C SER A 114 18.93 -1.51 -15.88
N VAL A 115 18.61 -0.35 -16.47
CA VAL A 115 18.78 -0.11 -17.92
C VAL A 115 19.80 1.01 -18.12
N THR A 116 21.08 0.72 -17.87
CA THR A 116 22.15 1.46 -18.53
C THR A 116 22.18 1.06 -19.99
N GLY A 117 21.58 1.90 -20.84
CA GLY A 117 21.75 1.87 -22.29
C GLY A 117 20.55 1.34 -23.07
N ILE A 118 19.43 2.06 -23.07
CA ILE A 118 18.73 2.50 -24.30
C ILE A 118 17.90 3.72 -23.87
N SER A 119 18.08 4.83 -24.58
CA SER A 119 17.21 6.01 -24.52
C SER A 119 15.80 5.64 -24.95
N VAL A 120 14.93 5.32 -23.99
CA VAL A 120 13.48 5.22 -24.24
C VAL A 120 12.79 6.40 -23.59
N SER A 121 12.37 7.32 -24.45
CA SER A 121 11.43 8.40 -24.16
C SER A 121 10.11 7.82 -23.60
N ILE A 122 9.93 7.78 -22.29
CA ILE A 122 8.63 7.46 -21.70
C ILE A 122 7.87 8.76 -21.43
N LYS A 123 6.97 9.05 -22.37
CA LYS A 123 5.88 10.02 -22.24
C LYS A 123 5.05 9.74 -20.97
N LYS A 124 5.18 10.63 -20.00
CA LYS A 124 4.10 11.26 -19.19
C LYS A 124 2.77 10.48 -19.12
N GLU A 125 2.72 9.42 -18.31
CA GLU A 125 1.48 8.68 -18.01
C GLU A 125 0.74 9.29 -16.79
N SER A 126 0.51 10.60 -16.83
CA SER A 126 -0.35 11.32 -15.85
C SER A 126 -1.71 11.69 -16.45
N SER A 127 -1.92 11.45 -17.75
CA SER A 127 -3.17 11.70 -18.47
C SER A 127 -4.16 10.53 -18.36
N SER A 128 -3.69 9.29 -18.19
CA SER A 128 -4.54 8.08 -18.22
C SER A 128 -5.49 7.96 -17.02
N LEU A 129 -5.08 8.42 -15.83
CA LEU A 129 -5.95 8.41 -14.66
C LEU A 129 -6.99 9.53 -14.72
N LYS A 130 -6.61 10.73 -15.19
CA LYS A 130 -7.53 11.87 -15.31
C LYS A 130 -8.64 11.58 -16.33
N THR A 131 -8.33 10.95 -17.46
CA THR A 131 -9.35 10.57 -18.45
C THR A 131 -10.28 9.47 -17.95
N LYS A 132 -9.77 8.49 -17.20
CA LYS A 132 -10.61 7.46 -16.56
C LYS A 132 -11.59 8.05 -15.53
N PHE A 133 -11.15 9.01 -14.72
CA PHE A 133 -12.03 9.72 -13.78
C PHE A 133 -13.11 10.56 -14.49
N LEU A 134 -12.75 11.25 -15.58
CA LEU A 134 -13.70 12.02 -16.40
C LEU A 134 -14.75 11.12 -17.07
N LEU A 135 -14.33 9.98 -17.64
CA LEU A 135 -15.25 9.02 -18.26
C LEU A 135 -16.22 8.41 -17.25
N LEU A 136 -15.74 8.08 -16.04
CA LEU A 136 -16.61 7.55 -14.97
C LEU A 136 -17.65 8.58 -14.53
N ALA A 137 -17.26 9.86 -14.39
CA ALA A 137 -18.15 10.95 -14.01
C ALA A 137 -19.22 11.27 -15.08
N VAL A 138 -18.86 11.17 -16.36
CA VAL A 138 -19.85 11.35 -17.46
C VAL A 138 -20.84 10.19 -17.49
N LEU A 139 -20.37 8.94 -17.28
CA LEU A 139 -21.24 7.77 -17.27
C LEU A 139 -22.29 7.85 -16.15
N THR A 140 -21.89 8.27 -14.94
CA THR A 140 -22.82 8.41 -13.80
C THR A 140 -23.86 9.51 -14.04
N LEU A 141 -23.50 10.61 -14.70
CA LEU A 141 -24.44 11.67 -15.08
C LEU A 141 -25.45 11.20 -16.14
N VAL A 142 -25.01 10.48 -17.17
CA VAL A 142 -25.91 9.95 -18.21
C VAL A 142 -26.90 8.95 -17.62
N ILE A 143 -26.43 8.04 -16.77
CA ILE A 143 -27.31 7.09 -16.07
C ILE A 143 -28.36 7.83 -15.23
N SER A 144 -27.94 8.84 -14.47
CA SER A 144 -28.84 9.66 -13.64
C SER A 144 -29.90 10.39 -14.48
N LEU A 145 -29.55 10.86 -15.68
CA LEU A 145 -30.49 11.50 -16.59
C LEU A 145 -31.47 10.51 -17.22
N LEU A 146 -31.02 9.29 -17.57
CA LEU A 146 -31.91 8.24 -18.07
C LEU A 146 -32.94 7.82 -17.00
N PHE A 147 -32.52 7.66 -15.74
CA PHE A 147 -33.46 7.34 -14.65
C PHE A 147 -34.46 8.46 -14.37
N LYS A 148 -34.04 9.74 -14.46
CA LYS A 148 -34.98 10.87 -14.35
C LYS A 148 -35.97 10.90 -15.52
N ASN A 149 -35.52 10.65 -16.75
CA ASN A 149 -36.36 10.74 -17.95
C ASN A 149 -37.41 9.60 -18.03
N ILE A 150 -37.09 8.41 -17.52
CA ILE A 150 -38.07 7.30 -17.37
C ILE A 150 -39.17 7.65 -16.36
N SER A 151 -38.84 8.39 -15.30
CA SER A 151 -39.83 8.85 -14.31
C SER A 151 -40.81 9.88 -14.90
N TYR A 152 -40.33 10.79 -15.74
CA TYR A 152 -41.18 11.78 -16.43
C TYR A 152 -42.09 11.15 -17.50
N SER A 153 -41.64 10.12 -18.22
CA SER A 153 -42.47 9.44 -19.23
C SER A 153 -43.57 8.57 -18.63
N PHE A 154 -43.37 8.02 -17.43
CA PHE A 154 -44.39 7.26 -16.69
C PHE A 154 -45.45 8.19 -16.07
N PHE A 155 -45.06 9.37 -15.59
CA PHE A 155 -46.00 10.33 -15.00
C PHE A 155 -46.91 11.00 -16.03
N TRP A 156 -46.43 11.28 -17.25
CA TRP A 156 -47.26 11.92 -18.30
C TRP A 156 -48.34 10.99 -18.89
N LYS A 157 -48.15 9.66 -18.81
CA LYS A 157 -49.09 8.67 -19.36
C LYS A 157 -50.31 8.39 -18.48
N ASN A 158 -50.30 8.81 -17.21
CA ASN A 158 -51.40 8.66 -16.25
C ASN A 158 -52.24 9.94 -16.04
N SER A 159 -51.94 11.05 -16.72
CA SER A 159 -52.68 12.32 -16.60
C SER A 159 -53.76 12.52 -17.69
N LYS A 160 -54.01 11.51 -18.53
CA LYS A 160 -54.97 11.57 -19.66
C LYS A 160 -56.04 10.47 -19.63
N SER A 161 -56.29 9.85 -18.47
CA SER A 161 -57.48 9.02 -18.26
C SER A 161 -58.51 9.74 -17.41
#